data_AF-A0A316QY94-F1
#
_entry.id   AF-A0A316QY94-F1
#
_cell.length_a   1.000
_cell.length_b   1.000
_cell.length_c   1.000
_cell.angle_alpha   90.00
_cell.angle_beta   90.00
_cell.angle_gamma   90.00
#
_symmetry.space_group_name_H-M   'P 1'
#
loop_
_entity.id
_entity.type
_entity.pdbx_description
1 polymer ?
#
loop_
_entity_poly.entity_id
_entity_poly.type
_entity_poly.pdbx_seq_one_letter_code
_entity_poly.pdbx_strand_id
1 'polypeptide(L)' 'MHKKELLAFFLQHKWQILGALGGLLFCILVFVINFWRTLFLFAVVAALSFLGALLDEGGVDRVQEFFSRLFRKK' A
#
# COMPACT_ATOMS: atom_id res chain seq x y z
N MET A 1 -11.80 -11.47 -43.46
CA MET A 1 -12.72 -10.32 -43.32
C MET A 1 -13.03 -9.89 -41.89
N HIS A 2 -12.71 -10.66 -40.83
CA HIS A 2 -13.08 -10.30 -39.44
C HIS A 2 -12.21 -9.21 -38.76
N LYS A 3 -10.95 -9.03 -39.17
CA LYS A 3 -10.02 -8.12 -38.47
C LYS A 3 -10.32 -6.63 -38.69
N LYS A 4 -10.99 -6.29 -39.81
CA LYS A 4 -11.26 -4.89 -40.17
C LYS A 4 -12.43 -4.30 -39.37
N GLU A 5 -13.42 -5.12 -39.03
CA GLU A 5 -14.59 -4.69 -38.25
C GLU A 5 -14.23 -4.48 -36.76
N LEU A 6 -13.36 -5.32 -36.20
CA LEU A 6 -12.85 -5.14 -34.84
C LEU A 6 -12.03 -3.84 -34.68
N LEU A 7 -11.26 -3.47 -35.71
CA LEU A 7 -10.52 -2.20 -35.71
C LEU A 7 -11.45 -0.99 -35.82
N ALA A 8 -12.52 -1.09 -36.62
CA ALA A 8 -13.52 -0.03 -36.73
C ALA A 8 -14.28 0.18 -35.40
N PHE A 9 -14.65 -0.91 -34.71
CA PHE A 9 -15.25 -0.86 -33.37
C PHE A 9 -14.29 -0.27 -32.33
N PHE A 10 -13.01 -0.65 -32.37
CA PHE A 10 -11.99 -0.07 -31.50
C PHE A 10 -11.79 1.42 -31.74
N LEU A 11 -11.85 1.87 -33.01
CA LEU A 11 -11.77 3.29 -33.39
C LEU A 11 -12.99 4.09 -32.92
N GLN A 12 -14.18 3.49 -32.96
CA GLN A 12 -15.44 4.15 -32.59
C GLN A 12 -15.64 4.29 -31.08
N HIS A 13 -14.97 3.46 -30.26
CA HIS A 13 -15.02 3.52 -28.79
C HIS A 13 -13.68 3.86 -28.14
N LYS A 14 -12.72 4.42 -28.90
CA LYS A 14 -11.39 4.83 -28.40
C LYS A 14 -11.46 5.59 -27.09
N TRP A 15 -12.34 6.58 -27.02
CA TRP A 15 -12.43 7.48 -25.87
C TRP A 15 -13.02 6.82 -24.63
N GLN A 16 -13.98 5.90 -24.79
CA GLN A 16 -14.53 5.12 -23.68
C GLN A 16 -13.50 4.14 -23.12
N ILE A 17 -12.77 3.45 -23.99
CA ILE A 17 -11.73 2.50 -23.58
C ILE A 17 -10.58 3.25 -22.90
N LEU A 18 -10.13 4.38 -23.46
CA LEU A 18 -9.08 5.20 -22.85
C LEU A 18 -9.52 5.78 -21.50
N GLY A 19 -10.78 6.23 -21.40
CA GLY A 19 -11.36 6.74 -20.16
C GLY A 19 -11.48 5.67 -19.09
N ALA A 20 -11.94 4.47 -19.46
CA ALA A 20 -12.00 3.33 -18.54
C ALA A 20 -10.60 2.89 -18.08
N LEU A 21 -9.64 2.83 -18.99
CA LEU A 21 -8.25 2.46 -18.66
C LEU A 21 -7.61 3.52 -17.75
N GLY A 22 -7.82 4.80 -18.04
CA GLY A 22 -7.33 5.91 -17.23
C GLY A 22 -7.98 5.95 -15.84
N GLY A 23 -9.30 5.76 -15.77
CA GLY A 23 -10.03 5.67 -14.51
C GLY A 23 -9.61 4.47 -13.67
N LEU A 24 -9.37 3.31 -14.29
CA LEU A 24 -8.85 2.12 -13.62
C LEU A 24 -7.45 2.38 -13.06
N LEU A 25 -6.56 2.97 -13.87
CA LEU A 25 -5.20 3.32 -13.45
C LEU A 25 -5.22 4.31 -12.28
N PHE A 26 -6.09 5.33 -12.34
CA PHE A 26 -6.28 6.31 -11.29
C PHE A 26 -6.84 5.68 -10.01
N CYS A 27 -7.84 4.80 -10.12
CA CYS A 27 -8.36 4.05 -8.98
C CYS A 27 -7.26 3.20 -8.33
N ILE A 28 -6.47 2.47 -9.12
CA ILE A 28 -5.34 1.69 -8.59
C ILE A 28 -4.34 2.62 -7.90
N LEU A 29 -4.02 3.79 -8.47
CA LEU A 29 -3.09 4.73 -7.87
C LEU A 29 -3.61 5.26 -6.52
N VAL A 30 -4.88 5.65 -6.45
CA VAL A 30 -5.55 6.12 -5.24
C VAL A 30 -5.66 5.01 -4.20
N PHE A 31 -5.97 3.78 -4.63
CA PHE A 31 -6.00 2.60 -3.76
C PHE A 31 -4.61 2.28 -3.23
N VAL A 32 -3.58 2.28 -4.07
CA VAL A 32 -2.19 2.03 -3.64
C VAL A 32 -1.77 3.10 -2.65
N ILE A 33 -1.92 4.39 -2.96
CA ILE A 33 -1.52 5.48 -2.06
C ILE A 33 -2.29 5.43 -0.73
N ASN A 34 -3.62 5.28 -0.77
CA ASN A 34 -4.40 5.20 0.46
C ASN A 34 -4.11 3.91 1.21
N PHE A 35 -4.02 2.76 0.54
CA PHE A 35 -3.70 1.48 1.17
C PHE A 35 -2.35 1.52 1.88
N TRP A 36 -1.32 2.06 1.23
CA TRP A 36 -0.02 2.25 1.86
C TRP A 36 -0.08 3.23 3.02
N ARG A 37 -0.89 4.30 2.92
CA ARG A 37 -1.09 5.26 4.02
C ARG A 37 -1.76 4.61 5.24
N THR A 38 -2.83 3.83 5.04
CA THR A 38 -3.51 3.12 6.13
C THR A 38 -2.64 2.01 6.70
N LEU A 39 -1.94 1.27 5.84
CA LEU A 39 -1.01 0.21 6.26
C LEU A 39 0.16 0.78 7.07
N PHE A 40 0.71 1.92 6.65
CA PHE A 40 1.77 2.61 7.39
C PHE A 40 1.28 3.13 8.74
N LEU A 41 0.12 3.79 8.78
CA LEU A 41 -0.50 4.22 10.03
C LEU A 41 -0.74 3.04 10.98
N PHE A 42 -1.27 1.94 10.48
CA PHE A 42 -1.51 0.74 11.27
C PHE A 42 -0.20 0.12 11.78
N ALA A 43 0.84 0.05 10.94
CA ALA A 43 2.15 -0.42 11.34
C ALA A 43 2.79 0.45 12.43
N VAL A 44 2.67 1.78 12.32
CA VAL A 44 3.16 2.71 13.34
C VAL A 44 2.39 2.56 14.64
N VAL A 45 1.06 2.49 14.59
CA VAL A 45 0.23 2.27 15.78
C VAL A 45 0.56 0.93 16.44
N ALA A 46 0.68 -0.14 15.66
CA ALA A 46 1.05 -1.46 16.17
C ALA A 46 2.45 -1.44 16.80
N ALA A 47 3.43 -0.78 16.17
CA ALA A 47 4.77 -0.64 16.71
C ALA A 47 4.78 0.18 18.02
N LEU A 48 4.05 1.30 18.08
CA LEU A 48 3.92 2.11 19.28
C LEU A 48 3.18 1.37 20.40
N SER A 49 2.11 0.64 20.10
CA SER A 49 1.39 -0.19 21.06
C SER A 49 2.27 -1.33 21.57
N PHE A 50 3.08 -1.95 20.71
CA PHE A 50 4.03 -2.98 21.10
C PHE A 50 5.15 -2.41 21.98
N LEU A 51 5.71 -1.27 21.60
CA LEU A 51 6.71 -0.56 22.42
C LEU A 51 6.13 -0.10 23.76
N GLY A 52 4.89 0.38 23.76
CA GLY A 52 4.16 0.77 24.97
C GLY A 52 3.92 -0.42 25.90
N ALA A 53 3.49 -1.56 25.36
CA ALA A 53 3.32 -2.79 26.12
C ALA A 53 4.65 -3.30 26.72
N LEU A 54 5.75 -3.25 25.96
CA LEU A 54 7.08 -3.58 26.47
C LEU A 54 7.54 -2.62 27.59
N LEU A 55 7.19 -1.34 27.48
CA LEU A 55 7.50 -0.33 28.48
C LEU A 55 6.71 -0.56 29.77
N ASP A 56 5.43 -0.95 29.65
CA ASP A 56 4.55 -1.22 30.79
C ASP A 56 4.96 -2.49 31.56
N GLU A 57 5.45 -3.52 30.87
CA GLU A 57 5.86 -4.79 31.50
C GLU A 57 7.24 -4.75 32.19
N GLY A 58 8.15 -3.85 31.79
CA GLY A 58 9.53 -3.92 32.29
C GLY A 58 10.39 -2.67 32.12
N GLY A 59 9.78 -1.52 31.85
CA GLY A 59 10.47 -0.23 31.78
C GLY A 59 11.38 -0.05 30.56
N VAL A 60 12.11 1.07 30.56
CA VAL A 60 12.93 1.55 29.43
C VAL A 60 14.06 0.57 29.07
N ASP A 61 14.58 -0.15 30.07
CA ASP A 61 15.63 -1.17 29.91
C ASP A 61 15.22 -2.31 28.96
N ARG A 62 13.98 -2.80 29.07
CA ARG A 62 13.47 -3.88 28.21
C ARG A 62 13.27 -3.42 26.78
N VAL A 63 12.82 -2.18 26.57
CA VAL A 63 12.69 -1.59 25.23
C VAL A 63 14.06 -1.43 24.59
N GLN A 64 15.06 -0.96 25.34
CA GLN A 64 16.43 -0.79 24.88
C GLN A 64 17.12 -2.13 24.59
N GLU A 65 16.86 -3.17 25.40
CA GLU A 65 17.33 -4.53 25.15
C GLU A 65 16.68 -5.12 23.88
N PHE A 66 15.38 -4.91 23.67
CA PHE A 66 14.69 -5.38 22.47
C PHE A 66 15.19 -4.65 21.21
N PHE A 67 15.33 -3.33 21.25
CA PHE A 67 15.88 -2.54 20.15
C PHE A 67 17.34 -2.92 19.86
N SER A 68 18.16 -3.11 20.89
CA SER A 68 19.55 -3.55 20.71
C SER A 68 19.62 -4.96 20.13
N ARG A 69 18.74 -5.90 20.48
CA ARG A 69 18.66 -7.22 19.82
C ARG A 69 18.16 -7.12 18.38
N LEU A 70 17.21 -6.23 18.09
CA LEU A 70 16.64 -6.04 16.76
C LEU A 70 17.62 -5.34 15.79
N PHE A 71 18.38 -4.36 16.29
CA PHE A 71 19.38 -3.59 15.53
C PHE A 71 20.79 -4.16 15.60
N ARG A 72 21.08 -5.08 16.53
CA ARG A 72 22.28 -5.93 16.47
C ARG A 72 22.06 -7.00 15.40
N LYS A 73 21.97 -6.51 14.17
CA LYS A 73 22.19 -7.29 12.97
C LYS A 73 23.60 -7.87 13.07
N LYS A 74 23.69 -9.15 12.73
CA LYS A 74 24.90 -9.97 12.66
C LYS A 74 26.07 -9.26 11.97
#